data_AF-A0A353BEN7-F1
#
_entry.id   AF-A0A353BEN7-F1
#
_cell.length_a   1.000
_cell.length_b   1.000
_cell.length_c   1.000
_cell.angle_alpha   90.00
_cell.angle_beta   90.00
_cell.angle_gamma   90.00
#
_symmetry.space_group_name_H-M   'P 1'
#
loop_
_entity.id
_entity.type
_entity.pdbx_description
1 polymer ?
#
loop_
_entity_poly.entity_id
_entity_poly.type
_entity_poly.pdbx_seq_one_letter_code
_entity_poly.pdbx_strand_id
1 'polypeptide(L)'
;MATERDENDVWQRIADYRREVEFLRELLDPVNQLRDASVFVEDLLRVDFPAPEIAEPSLRKLLLKRRDFLGRKLFRDADFALRMRNSVSHTRLDENTEKQFIKATDVFLEIATRHIDEIERRAGPRATSANQPVQKQDSPARFTAETSQESKPKIYATKIKREPRPLLEATDNAPEVTASTVAEYTFCPRAGILTHEGGFSDPEEELPSLALLPWYEQEVIEEAYTHALYVLFAFPVGLLVTVVILSLSMLGSVLYPYLLAGLIIVWAPFAFRAFRRWREIGGRRLAALLATECNPVPGKNAFQPVDWWGLLLAGYEVRRPEDSLKDERWKLSGKPRRILDKGTMSIPVHRIRKPEGPILPQHIVRVMAHCHLIETTEGANSPFAVILFGNTYKGMTVPNTPENRERFYTAIERTRAAITESDNGERQPPEPITGNACSACHFGHPRPIALEDKTMRYGEPLDPVLFHNGRKVFHCDCGDRFNWKPKHDRTRKMGKLG
;
A
#
# COMPACT_ATOMS: atom_id res chain seq x y z
N MET A 1 -35.63 15.77 -28.57
CA MET A 1 -34.96 16.35 -27.38
C MET A 1 -34.20 15.32 -26.54
N ALA A 2 -34.66 14.07 -26.36
CA ALA A 2 -33.84 13.04 -25.69
C ALA A 2 -32.67 12.52 -26.56
N THR A 3 -32.89 12.39 -27.88
CA THR A 3 -31.90 11.85 -28.84
C THR A 3 -30.70 12.79 -29.09
N GLU A 4 -30.93 14.10 -29.19
CA GLU A 4 -29.85 15.09 -29.42
C GLU A 4 -28.90 15.25 -28.21
N ARG A 5 -29.38 14.94 -27.00
CA ARG A 5 -28.56 15.00 -25.78
C ARG A 5 -27.61 13.81 -25.70
N ASP A 6 -28.06 12.64 -26.16
CA ASP A 6 -27.26 11.43 -26.19
C ASP A 6 -26.18 11.47 -27.28
N GLU A 7 -26.46 12.08 -28.44
CA GLU A 7 -25.47 12.21 -29.52
C GLU A 7 -24.27 13.11 -29.15
N ASN A 8 -24.53 14.25 -28.50
CA ASN A 8 -23.46 15.13 -28.04
C ASN A 8 -22.59 14.48 -26.95
N ASP A 9 -23.18 13.62 -26.12
CA ASP A 9 -22.44 12.87 -25.09
C ASP A 9 -21.49 11.83 -25.71
N VAL A 10 -21.92 11.15 -26.78
CA VAL A 10 -21.07 10.16 -27.49
C VAL A 10 -19.84 10.81 -28.10
N TRP A 11 -19.98 11.95 -28.78
CA TRP A 11 -18.83 12.64 -29.39
C TRP A 11 -17.87 13.22 -28.37
N GLN A 12 -18.39 13.73 -27.25
CA GLN A 12 -17.54 14.18 -26.14
C GLN A 12 -16.75 13.00 -25.57
N ARG A 13 -17.39 11.85 -25.39
CA ARG A 13 -16.76 10.62 -24.91
C ARG A 13 -15.67 10.10 -25.86
N ILE A 14 -15.92 10.11 -27.17
CA ILE A 14 -14.89 9.78 -28.18
C ILE A 14 -13.67 10.71 -28.05
N ALA A 15 -13.90 12.01 -27.89
CA ALA A 15 -12.82 12.99 -27.70
C ALA A 15 -12.05 12.73 -26.40
N ASP A 16 -12.74 12.39 -25.32
CA ASP A 16 -12.13 12.02 -24.03
C ASP A 16 -11.28 10.76 -24.17
N TYR A 17 -11.75 9.74 -24.88
CA TYR A 17 -10.99 8.52 -25.15
C TYR A 17 -9.75 8.77 -26.00
N ARG A 18 -9.82 9.62 -27.03
CA ARG A 18 -8.64 9.98 -27.83
C ARG A 18 -7.60 10.72 -27.00
N ARG A 19 -8.02 11.64 -26.14
CA ARG A 19 -7.13 12.33 -25.19
C ARG A 19 -6.47 11.37 -24.19
N GLU A 20 -7.22 10.41 -23.67
CA GLU A 20 -6.67 9.41 -22.76
C GLU A 20 -5.63 8.52 -23.45
N VAL A 21 -5.86 8.13 -24.72
CA VAL A 21 -4.86 7.40 -25.52
C VAL A 21 -3.58 8.20 -25.69
N GLU A 22 -3.67 9.50 -25.97
CA GLU A 22 -2.50 10.39 -26.07
C GLU A 22 -1.76 10.52 -24.74
N PHE A 23 -2.48 10.77 -23.65
CA PHE A 23 -1.92 10.82 -22.30
C PHE A 23 -1.18 9.53 -21.93
N LEU A 24 -1.80 8.37 -22.20
CA LEU A 24 -1.17 7.07 -21.92
C LEU A 24 0.09 6.86 -22.75
N ARG A 25 0.21 7.40 -23.97
CA ARG A 25 1.45 7.33 -24.77
C ARG A 25 2.59 8.15 -24.17
N GLU A 26 2.27 9.24 -23.47
CA GLU A 26 3.24 10.17 -22.88
C GLU A 26 3.77 9.73 -21.50
N LEU A 27 3.17 8.70 -20.87
CA LEU A 27 3.64 8.18 -19.60
C LEU A 27 5.06 7.59 -19.71
N LEU A 28 5.99 8.12 -18.90
CA LEU A 28 7.40 7.74 -18.91
C LEU A 28 7.68 6.37 -18.25
N ASP A 29 6.81 5.90 -17.34
CA ASP A 29 7.01 4.64 -16.64
C ASP A 29 6.25 3.49 -17.36
N PRO A 30 6.96 2.54 -18.00
CA PRO A 30 6.37 1.47 -18.80
C PRO A 30 5.45 0.54 -18.00
N VAL A 31 5.68 0.40 -16.69
CA VAL A 31 4.86 -0.46 -15.83
C VAL A 31 3.52 0.18 -15.55
N ASN A 32 3.54 1.44 -15.12
CA ASN A 32 2.33 2.22 -14.88
C ASN A 32 1.56 2.41 -16.21
N GLN A 33 2.28 2.69 -17.29
CA GLN A 33 1.71 2.81 -18.63
C GLN A 33 0.97 1.53 -19.06
N LEU A 34 1.59 0.36 -18.91
CA LEU A 34 0.95 -0.93 -19.24
C LEU A 34 -0.28 -1.20 -18.36
N ARG A 35 -0.17 -0.94 -17.05
CA ARG A 35 -1.28 -1.14 -16.11
C ARG A 35 -2.45 -0.25 -16.48
N ASP A 36 -2.21 1.03 -16.66
CA ASP A 36 -3.25 2.04 -16.86
C ASP A 36 -3.89 1.90 -18.25
N ALA A 37 -3.10 1.57 -19.29
CA ALA A 37 -3.64 1.20 -20.61
C ALA A 37 -4.54 -0.04 -20.55
N SER A 38 -4.19 -1.05 -19.74
CA SER A 38 -5.03 -2.24 -19.59
C SER A 38 -6.36 -1.97 -18.88
N VAL A 39 -6.36 -1.06 -17.89
CA VAL A 39 -7.58 -0.62 -17.19
C VAL A 39 -8.45 0.19 -18.14
N PHE A 40 -7.85 1.11 -18.89
CA PHE A 40 -8.55 1.92 -19.88
C PHE A 40 -9.27 1.06 -20.93
N VAL A 41 -8.61 0.04 -21.50
CA VAL A 41 -9.26 -0.89 -22.43
C VAL A 41 -10.39 -1.67 -21.75
N GLU A 42 -10.21 -2.08 -20.50
CA GLU A 42 -11.24 -2.79 -19.73
C GLU A 42 -12.50 -1.94 -19.52
N ASP A 43 -12.33 -0.67 -19.16
CA ASP A 43 -13.41 0.28 -18.94
C ASP A 43 -14.12 0.66 -20.26
N LEU A 44 -13.35 0.95 -21.31
CA LEU A 44 -13.87 1.21 -22.67
C LEU A 44 -14.79 0.06 -23.14
N LEU A 45 -14.33 -1.19 -22.98
CA LEU A 45 -15.10 -2.36 -23.37
C LEU A 45 -16.34 -2.58 -22.48
N ARG A 46 -16.28 -2.27 -21.19
CA ARG A 46 -17.43 -2.40 -20.29
C ARG A 46 -18.52 -1.40 -20.60
N VAL A 47 -18.15 -0.16 -20.92
CA VAL A 47 -19.09 0.95 -21.13
C VAL A 47 -19.76 0.84 -22.49
N ASP A 48 -19.00 0.74 -23.58
CA ASP A 48 -19.56 0.85 -24.95
C ASP A 48 -19.77 -0.52 -25.63
N PHE A 49 -19.26 -1.60 -25.04
CA PHE A 49 -19.40 -2.96 -25.57
C PHE A 49 -19.84 -3.97 -24.49
N PRO A 50 -20.92 -3.69 -23.73
CA PRO A 50 -21.35 -4.53 -22.61
C PRO A 50 -21.67 -5.95 -23.08
N ALA A 51 -21.21 -6.94 -22.32
CA ALA A 51 -21.47 -8.35 -22.55
C ALA A 51 -22.37 -8.89 -21.42
N PRO A 52 -23.71 -8.77 -21.53
CA PRO A 52 -24.65 -9.06 -20.44
C PRO A 52 -24.62 -10.52 -19.96
N GLU A 53 -24.11 -11.43 -20.80
CA GLU A 53 -23.92 -12.85 -20.47
C GLU A 53 -22.80 -13.11 -19.46
N ILE A 54 -21.98 -12.09 -19.12
CA ILE A 54 -20.80 -12.26 -18.26
C ILE A 54 -21.04 -11.55 -16.92
N ALA A 55 -21.39 -12.34 -15.89
CA ALA A 55 -21.66 -11.82 -14.54
C ALA A 55 -20.48 -11.02 -13.93
N GLU A 56 -19.24 -11.40 -14.24
CA GLU A 56 -18.02 -10.69 -13.84
C GLU A 56 -17.07 -10.59 -15.05
N PRO A 57 -17.15 -9.49 -15.82
CA PRO A 57 -16.37 -9.34 -17.05
C PRO A 57 -14.93 -8.98 -16.73
N SER A 58 -14.05 -9.98 -16.75
CA SER A 58 -12.60 -9.73 -16.79
C SER A 58 -12.16 -9.31 -18.18
N LEU A 59 -11.11 -8.50 -18.29
CA LEU A 59 -10.57 -8.04 -19.58
C LEU A 59 -10.34 -9.19 -20.58
N ARG A 60 -9.84 -10.34 -20.10
CA ARG A 60 -9.65 -11.54 -20.94
C ARG A 60 -10.96 -12.04 -21.56
N LYS A 61 -12.05 -12.07 -20.79
CA LYS A 61 -13.36 -12.52 -21.28
C LYS A 61 -13.97 -11.50 -22.25
N LEU A 62 -13.82 -10.21 -21.98
CA LEU A 62 -14.25 -9.13 -22.86
C LEU A 62 -13.53 -9.21 -24.22
N LEU A 63 -12.21 -9.35 -24.21
CA LEU A 63 -11.42 -9.51 -25.45
C LEU A 63 -11.78 -10.78 -26.23
N LEU A 64 -12.11 -11.88 -25.53
CA LEU A 64 -12.55 -13.12 -26.18
C LEU A 64 -13.88 -12.94 -26.94
N LYS A 65 -14.84 -12.20 -26.38
CA LYS A 65 -16.09 -11.84 -27.08
C LYS A 65 -15.85 -10.94 -28.29
N ARG A 66 -14.74 -10.20 -28.29
CA ARG A 66 -14.33 -9.27 -29.36
C ARG A 66 -13.30 -9.89 -30.32
N ARG A 67 -13.10 -11.20 -30.26
CA ARG A 67 -12.09 -11.92 -31.05
C ARG A 67 -12.26 -11.70 -32.56
N ASP A 68 -13.47 -11.81 -33.08
CA ASP A 68 -13.73 -11.70 -34.52
C ASP A 68 -13.50 -10.27 -35.01
N PHE A 69 -13.88 -9.27 -34.19
CA PHE A 69 -13.64 -7.86 -34.47
C PHE A 69 -12.14 -7.51 -34.50
N LEU A 70 -11.37 -8.01 -33.54
CA LEU A 70 -9.93 -7.74 -33.45
C LEU A 70 -9.14 -8.43 -34.59
N GLY A 71 -9.65 -9.55 -35.09
CA GLY A 71 -8.95 -10.40 -36.04
C GLY A 71 -7.84 -11.22 -35.39
N ARG A 72 -7.34 -12.23 -36.13
CA ARG A 72 -6.47 -13.28 -35.58
C ARG A 72 -5.12 -12.76 -35.04
N LYS A 73 -4.53 -11.76 -35.71
CA LYS A 73 -3.22 -11.20 -35.34
C LYS A 73 -3.32 -10.40 -34.04
N LEU A 74 -4.14 -9.35 -34.02
CA LEU A 74 -4.27 -8.46 -32.86
C LEU A 74 -4.82 -9.21 -31.64
N PHE A 75 -5.70 -10.20 -31.82
CA PHE A 75 -6.15 -11.05 -30.72
C PHE A 75 -5.03 -11.89 -30.09
N ARG A 76 -4.08 -12.40 -30.89
CA ARG A 76 -2.90 -13.11 -30.38
C ARG A 76 -1.98 -12.17 -29.61
N ASP A 77 -1.78 -10.96 -30.14
CA ASP A 77 -0.97 -9.94 -29.49
C ASP A 77 -1.62 -9.49 -28.17
N ALA A 78 -2.95 -9.42 -28.11
CA ALA A 78 -3.70 -9.13 -26.88
C ALA A 78 -3.47 -10.18 -25.78
N ASP A 79 -3.36 -11.46 -26.14
CA ASP A 79 -3.02 -12.52 -25.18
C ASP A 79 -1.57 -12.40 -24.66
N PHE A 80 -0.64 -11.92 -25.49
CA PHE A 80 0.69 -11.53 -25.04
C PHE A 80 0.62 -10.36 -24.05
N ALA A 81 -0.11 -9.29 -24.39
CA ALA A 81 -0.24 -8.12 -23.52
C ALA A 81 -0.89 -8.44 -22.16
N LEU A 82 -1.89 -9.32 -22.14
CA LEU A 82 -2.50 -9.83 -20.90
C LEU A 82 -1.52 -10.62 -20.03
N ARG A 83 -0.64 -11.44 -20.63
CA ARG A 83 0.40 -12.15 -19.89
C ARG A 83 1.41 -11.20 -19.28
N MET A 84 1.82 -10.16 -20.02
CA MET A 84 2.68 -9.11 -19.50
C MET A 84 2.01 -8.32 -18.37
N ARG A 85 0.73 -7.94 -18.50
CA ARG A 85 -0.03 -7.31 -17.40
C ARG A 85 -0.01 -8.16 -16.13
N ASN A 86 -0.24 -9.47 -16.27
CA ASN A 86 -0.26 -10.38 -15.12
C ASN A 86 1.13 -10.68 -14.54
N SER A 87 2.21 -10.45 -15.30
CA SER A 87 3.57 -10.60 -14.76
C SER A 87 4.02 -9.41 -13.93
N VAL A 88 3.47 -8.20 -14.17
CA VAL A 88 3.75 -6.99 -13.37
C VAL A 88 3.57 -7.23 -11.86
N SER A 89 2.63 -8.08 -11.44
CA SER A 89 2.43 -8.40 -10.03
C SER A 89 3.45 -9.37 -9.41
N HIS A 90 4.35 -9.96 -10.20
CA HIS A 90 5.15 -11.13 -9.77
C HIS A 90 6.64 -11.09 -10.12
N THR A 91 7.13 -10.15 -10.93
CA THR A 91 8.53 -10.18 -11.42
C THR A 91 9.32 -8.90 -11.16
N ARG A 92 10.63 -9.04 -10.89
CA ARG A 92 11.61 -7.93 -10.92
C ARG A 92 11.85 -7.51 -12.37
N LEU A 93 11.91 -6.20 -12.62
CA LEU A 93 12.22 -5.62 -13.93
C LEU A 93 13.66 -5.98 -14.35
N ASP A 94 13.78 -6.73 -15.44
CA ASP A 94 14.99 -6.80 -16.27
C ASP A 94 14.80 -5.87 -17.50
N GLU A 95 15.86 -5.38 -18.13
CA GLU A 95 15.80 -4.49 -19.31
C GLU A 95 15.01 -5.12 -20.47
N ASN A 96 15.07 -6.44 -20.62
CA ASN A 96 14.25 -7.18 -21.58
C ASN A 96 12.75 -7.12 -21.27
N THR A 97 12.40 -6.93 -20.00
CA THR A 97 11.01 -6.82 -19.53
C THR A 97 10.42 -5.47 -19.89
N GLU A 98 11.22 -4.40 -19.86
CA GLU A 98 10.79 -3.05 -20.21
C GLU A 98 10.32 -2.95 -21.67
N LYS A 99 11.13 -3.45 -22.61
CA LYS A 99 10.75 -3.51 -24.04
C LYS A 99 9.48 -4.33 -24.26
N GLN A 100 9.29 -5.39 -23.48
CA GLN A 100 8.08 -6.21 -23.55
C GLN A 100 6.86 -5.49 -22.97
N PHE A 101 7.03 -4.66 -21.93
CA PHE A 101 5.98 -3.81 -21.39
C PHE A 101 5.55 -2.74 -22.38
N ILE A 102 6.48 -2.01 -22.99
CA ILE A 102 6.18 -1.03 -24.03
C ILE A 102 5.39 -1.69 -25.17
N LYS A 103 5.88 -2.83 -25.67
CA LYS A 103 5.18 -3.59 -26.72
C LYS A 103 3.76 -4.02 -26.28
N ALA A 104 3.58 -4.45 -25.04
CA ALA A 104 2.28 -4.84 -24.52
C ALA A 104 1.33 -3.64 -24.38
N THR A 105 1.86 -2.48 -23.98
CA THR A 105 1.12 -1.21 -23.96
C THR A 105 0.64 -0.83 -25.36
N ASP A 106 1.54 -0.86 -26.36
CA ASP A 106 1.21 -0.53 -27.75
C ASP A 106 0.05 -1.38 -28.27
N VAL A 107 0.02 -2.66 -27.92
CA VAL A 107 -1.07 -3.56 -28.25
C VAL A 107 -2.39 -3.13 -27.60
N PHE A 108 -2.39 -2.77 -26.31
CA PHE A 108 -3.62 -2.27 -25.66
C PHE A 108 -4.10 -0.95 -26.27
N LEU A 109 -3.19 -0.03 -26.60
CA LEU A 109 -3.53 1.22 -27.25
C LEU A 109 -4.06 1.01 -28.68
N GLU A 110 -3.51 0.06 -29.44
CA GLU A 110 -4.05 -0.32 -30.76
C GLU A 110 -5.49 -0.88 -30.62
N ILE A 111 -5.72 -1.72 -29.62
CA ILE A 111 -7.06 -2.25 -29.31
C ILE A 111 -8.03 -1.11 -28.97
N ALA A 112 -7.61 -0.15 -28.14
CA ALA A 112 -8.43 1.00 -27.77
C ALA A 112 -8.77 1.86 -29.01
N THR A 113 -7.78 2.21 -29.83
CA THR A 113 -7.99 3.01 -31.05
C THR A 113 -9.00 2.35 -31.98
N ARG A 114 -8.89 1.03 -32.24
CA ARG A 114 -9.86 0.35 -33.12
C ARG A 114 -11.29 0.37 -32.59
N HIS A 115 -11.46 0.26 -31.28
CA HIS A 115 -12.80 0.32 -30.67
C HIS A 115 -13.35 1.74 -30.68
N ILE A 116 -12.51 2.76 -30.43
CA ILE A 116 -12.90 4.17 -30.59
C ILE A 116 -13.36 4.44 -32.03
N ASP A 117 -12.63 3.95 -33.03
CA ASP A 117 -13.00 4.09 -34.45
C ASP A 117 -14.29 3.31 -34.81
N GLU A 118 -14.64 2.26 -34.07
CA GLU A 118 -15.94 1.60 -34.22
C GLU A 118 -17.07 2.40 -33.58
N ILE A 119 -16.86 2.98 -32.39
CA ILE A 119 -17.83 3.86 -31.74
C ILE A 119 -18.12 5.05 -32.67
N GLU A 120 -17.08 5.65 -33.26
CA GLU A 120 -17.20 6.73 -34.24
C GLU A 120 -18.00 6.32 -35.48
N ARG A 121 -17.71 5.13 -36.04
CA ARG A 121 -18.49 4.60 -37.17
C ARG A 121 -19.96 4.34 -36.83
N ARG A 122 -20.26 3.91 -35.60
CA ARG A 122 -21.64 3.68 -35.13
C ARG A 122 -22.38 4.99 -34.86
N ALA A 123 -21.69 6.04 -34.43
CA ALA A 123 -22.25 7.37 -34.20
C ALA A 123 -22.65 8.08 -35.51
N GLY A 124 -22.17 7.60 -36.66
CA GLY A 124 -22.44 8.20 -37.96
C GLY A 124 -21.57 9.44 -38.23
N PRO A 125 -21.66 10.07 -39.41
CA PRO A 125 -20.94 11.31 -39.69
C PRO A 125 -21.43 12.40 -38.74
N ARG A 126 -20.49 13.06 -38.04
CA ARG A 126 -20.81 14.22 -37.19
C ARG A 126 -21.53 15.24 -38.07
N ALA A 127 -22.80 15.50 -37.77
CA ALA A 127 -23.55 16.54 -38.45
C ALA A 127 -22.82 17.86 -38.20
N THR A 128 -22.03 18.29 -39.19
CA THR A 128 -21.28 19.53 -39.14
C THR A 128 -22.33 20.63 -39.18
N SER A 129 -22.80 21.04 -37.98
CA SER A 129 -23.66 22.20 -37.83
C SER A 129 -22.83 23.40 -38.28
N ALA A 130 -23.05 23.81 -39.53
CA ALA A 130 -22.24 24.77 -40.27
C ALA A 130 -22.30 26.21 -39.72
N ASN A 131 -22.77 26.43 -38.49
CA ASN A 131 -23.01 27.74 -37.90
C ASN A 131 -22.50 27.93 -36.47
N GLN A 132 -21.65 27.05 -35.93
CA GLN A 132 -20.91 27.40 -34.72
C GLN A 132 -19.70 28.28 -35.09
N PRO A 133 -19.64 29.54 -34.64
CA PRO A 133 -18.48 30.39 -34.86
C PRO A 133 -17.26 29.70 -34.25
N VAL A 134 -16.24 29.48 -35.09
CA VAL A 134 -14.95 28.93 -34.70
C VAL A 134 -14.40 29.79 -33.58
N GLN A 135 -14.57 29.32 -32.34
CA GLN A 135 -13.88 29.87 -31.19
C GLN A 135 -12.42 29.53 -31.41
N LYS A 136 -11.65 30.55 -31.82
CA LYS A 136 -10.23 30.48 -32.15
C LYS A 136 -9.51 29.92 -30.93
N GLN A 137 -9.25 28.62 -30.96
CA GLN A 137 -8.47 27.93 -29.94
C GLN A 137 -7.01 28.31 -30.24
N ASP A 138 -6.48 29.25 -29.46
CA ASP A 138 -5.10 29.69 -29.57
C ASP A 138 -4.16 28.49 -29.46
N SER A 139 -3.39 28.27 -30.51
CA SER A 139 -2.34 27.26 -30.57
C SER A 139 -1.32 27.52 -29.46
N PRO A 140 -0.93 26.53 -28.62
CA PRO A 140 0.11 26.76 -27.65
C PRO A 140 1.45 26.91 -28.37
N ALA A 141 2.10 28.04 -28.09
CA ALA A 141 3.44 28.34 -28.55
C ALA A 141 4.44 27.33 -27.96
N ARG A 142 5.21 26.74 -28.88
CA ARG A 142 6.58 26.24 -28.78
C ARG A 142 7.29 26.49 -27.43
N PHE A 143 7.40 25.41 -26.65
CA PHE A 143 8.40 25.10 -25.61
C PHE A 143 9.30 26.27 -25.14
N THR A 144 8.87 26.93 -24.06
CA THR A 144 9.76 27.41 -23.00
C THR A 144 9.53 26.55 -21.76
N ALA A 145 10.62 26.14 -21.12
CA ALA A 145 10.62 25.29 -19.94
C ALA A 145 9.96 26.00 -18.76
N GLU A 146 8.63 25.89 -18.66
CA GLU A 146 7.88 26.22 -17.45
C GLU A 146 7.48 24.94 -16.73
N THR A 147 7.77 25.00 -15.44
CA THR A 147 7.54 24.04 -14.38
C THR A 147 6.23 23.28 -14.56
N SER A 148 6.33 21.96 -14.68
CA SER A 148 5.24 20.98 -14.71
C SER A 148 4.06 21.39 -13.81
N GLN A 149 2.96 21.84 -14.43
CA GLN A 149 1.66 21.88 -13.79
C GLN A 149 1.21 20.43 -13.57
N GLU A 150 1.52 19.91 -12.39
CA GLU A 150 0.90 18.73 -11.81
C GLU A 150 -0.62 18.83 -12.00
N SER A 151 -1.20 17.85 -12.71
CA SER A 151 -2.64 17.72 -12.83
C SER A 151 -3.23 17.59 -11.43
N LYS A 152 -3.87 18.66 -10.96
CA LYS A 152 -4.53 18.69 -9.65
C LYS A 152 -5.45 17.47 -9.58
N PRO A 153 -5.31 16.59 -8.56
CA PRO A 153 -6.24 15.48 -8.39
C PRO A 153 -7.66 16.06 -8.36
N LYS A 154 -8.59 15.45 -9.09
CA LYS A 154 -10.02 15.82 -9.07
C LYS A 154 -10.57 15.59 -7.66
N ILE A 155 -10.39 16.56 -6.78
CA ILE A 155 -10.96 16.60 -5.43
C ILE A 155 -12.44 16.93 -5.62
N TYR A 156 -13.28 15.91 -5.79
CA TYR A 156 -14.71 16.02 -5.60
C TYR A 156 -14.99 16.13 -4.10
N ALA A 157 -14.76 17.32 -3.54
CA ALA A 157 -15.24 17.68 -2.23
C ALA A 157 -15.62 19.16 -2.26
N THR A 158 -16.90 19.43 -2.12
CA THR A 158 -17.42 20.74 -1.72
C THR A 158 -16.55 21.28 -0.59
N LYS A 159 -15.74 22.31 -0.88
CA LYS A 159 -14.90 22.99 0.11
C LYS A 159 -15.82 23.75 1.05
N ILE A 160 -16.43 23.05 2.01
CA ILE A 160 -17.20 23.64 3.09
C ILE A 160 -16.20 24.47 3.89
N LYS A 161 -16.30 25.79 3.79
CA LYS A 161 -15.56 26.70 4.68
C LYS A 161 -16.06 26.42 6.09
N ARG A 162 -15.33 25.62 6.86
CA ARG A 162 -15.53 25.50 8.29
C ARG A 162 -14.81 26.67 8.94
N GLU A 163 -15.52 27.42 9.77
CA GLU A 163 -14.87 28.34 10.68
C GLU A 163 -13.98 27.52 11.62
N PRO A 164 -12.74 27.96 11.88
CA PRO A 164 -11.84 27.28 12.80
C PRO A 164 -12.51 27.30 14.18
N ARG A 165 -13.07 26.16 14.60
CA ARG A 165 -13.57 26.03 15.96
C ARG A 165 -12.36 26.10 16.89
N PRO A 166 -12.44 26.87 18.00
CA PRO A 166 -11.41 26.81 19.02
C PRO A 166 -11.28 25.35 19.46
N LEU A 167 -10.07 24.81 19.34
CA LEU A 167 -9.75 23.45 19.72
C LEU A 167 -10.00 23.30 21.23
N LEU A 168 -11.03 22.55 21.60
CA LEU A 168 -11.40 22.34 22.99
C LEU A 168 -10.40 21.37 23.64
N GLU A 169 -9.84 21.80 24.75
CA GLU A 169 -8.99 20.95 25.59
C GLU A 169 -9.77 19.74 26.09
N ALA A 170 -9.06 18.65 26.40
CA ALA A 170 -9.69 17.48 26.98
C ALA A 170 -10.23 17.84 28.37
N THR A 171 -11.47 17.47 28.67
CA THR A 171 -12.01 17.65 30.02
C THR A 171 -11.29 16.73 31.01
N ASP A 172 -11.31 17.08 32.29
CA ASP A 172 -10.70 16.27 33.37
C ASP A 172 -11.27 14.85 33.45
N ASN A 173 -12.45 14.60 32.88
CA ASN A 173 -13.08 13.28 32.80
C ASN A 173 -12.97 12.62 31.41
N ALA A 174 -12.39 13.28 30.41
CA ALA A 174 -12.20 12.68 29.10
C ALA A 174 -11.25 11.47 29.18
N PRO A 175 -11.51 10.38 28.43
CA PRO A 175 -10.63 9.22 28.41
C PRO A 175 -9.27 9.57 27.77
N GLU A 176 -8.21 8.99 28.33
CA GLU A 176 -6.89 9.00 27.69
C GLU A 176 -6.95 8.13 26.43
N VAL A 177 -6.44 8.67 25.32
CA VAL A 177 -6.41 7.95 24.04
C VAL A 177 -4.99 7.90 23.51
N THR A 178 -4.65 6.82 22.82
CA THR A 178 -3.35 6.72 22.16
C THR A 178 -3.42 7.16 20.70
N ALA A 179 -2.30 7.55 20.10
CA ALA A 179 -2.20 7.81 18.66
C ALA A 179 -2.71 6.63 17.82
N SER A 180 -2.46 5.39 18.27
CA SER A 180 -2.94 4.16 17.63
C SER A 180 -4.45 4.00 17.77
N THR A 181 -5.03 4.28 18.95
CA THR A 181 -6.49 4.29 19.17
C THR A 181 -7.21 5.22 18.21
N VAL A 182 -6.71 6.45 18.04
CA VAL A 182 -7.32 7.47 17.17
C VAL A 182 -7.19 7.08 15.68
N ALA A 183 -6.06 6.47 15.30
CA ALA A 183 -5.84 5.95 13.96
C ALA A 183 -6.79 4.78 13.64
N GLU A 184 -6.91 3.80 14.54
CA GLU A 184 -7.80 2.66 14.38
C GLU A 184 -9.28 3.09 14.38
N TYR A 185 -9.66 4.09 15.17
CA TYR A 185 -11.00 4.68 15.09
C TYR A 185 -11.28 5.28 13.69
N THR A 186 -10.29 5.97 13.13
CA THR A 186 -10.37 6.56 11.77
C THR A 186 -10.55 5.48 10.69
N PHE A 187 -9.96 4.29 10.90
CA PHE A 187 -10.20 3.12 10.06
C PHE A 187 -11.60 2.53 10.27
N CYS A 188 -11.97 2.26 11.52
CA CYS A 188 -13.24 1.70 11.93
C CYS A 188 -13.53 2.04 13.42
N PRO A 189 -14.71 2.59 13.77
CA PRO A 189 -15.03 2.90 15.17
C PRO A 189 -14.88 1.72 16.14
N ARG A 190 -15.23 0.50 15.71
CA ARG A 190 -15.07 -0.73 16.48
C ARG A 190 -13.61 -1.07 16.75
N ALA A 191 -12.74 -0.83 15.76
CA ALA A 191 -11.30 -1.04 15.92
C ALA A 191 -10.73 -0.06 16.95
N GLY A 192 -11.12 1.23 16.88
CA GLY A 192 -10.71 2.22 17.88
C GLY A 192 -11.08 1.83 19.32
N ILE A 193 -12.32 1.36 19.54
CA ILE A 193 -12.75 0.91 20.88
C ILE A 193 -11.96 -0.32 21.33
N LEU A 194 -11.77 -1.33 20.46
CA LEU A 194 -10.99 -2.52 20.80
C LEU A 194 -9.53 -2.18 21.11
N THR A 195 -8.92 -1.24 20.38
CA THR A 195 -7.57 -0.76 20.67
C THR A 195 -7.48 -0.06 22.03
N HIS A 196 -8.49 0.74 22.39
CA HIS A 196 -8.57 1.39 23.70
C HIS A 196 -8.73 0.37 24.83
N GLU A 197 -9.71 -0.52 24.71
CA GLU A 197 -10.04 -1.51 25.74
C GLU A 197 -8.93 -2.55 25.93
N GLY A 198 -8.28 -2.98 24.85
CA GLY A 198 -7.24 -4.01 24.91
C GLY A 198 -5.92 -3.55 25.53
N GLY A 199 -5.73 -2.25 25.76
CA GLY A 199 -4.42 -1.68 26.11
C GLY A 199 -3.36 -2.04 25.07
N PHE A 200 -3.79 -2.26 23.82
CA PHE A 200 -2.99 -2.95 22.81
C PHE A 200 -1.83 -2.03 22.39
N SER A 201 -0.61 -2.40 22.78
CA SER A 201 0.59 -1.96 22.06
C SER A 201 0.46 -2.53 20.66
N ASP A 202 0.24 -1.65 19.68
CA ASP A 202 -0.06 -2.03 18.31
C ASP A 202 0.91 -3.16 17.86
N PRO A 203 0.43 -4.32 17.40
CA PRO A 203 1.32 -5.40 16.99
C PRO A 203 2.20 -4.95 15.81
N GLU A 204 1.87 -3.86 15.10
CA GLU A 204 2.79 -3.19 14.16
C GLU A 204 4.01 -2.53 14.83
N GLU A 205 3.88 -2.08 16.08
CA GLU A 205 4.98 -1.62 16.93
C GLU A 205 5.84 -2.81 17.42
N GLU A 206 5.23 -3.98 17.63
CA GLU A 206 5.92 -5.20 18.11
C GLU A 206 6.50 -6.11 17.00
N LEU A 207 6.02 -6.01 15.75
CA LEU A 207 6.68 -6.64 14.59
C LEU A 207 8.17 -6.27 14.61
N PRO A 208 9.10 -7.23 14.35
CA PRO A 208 10.50 -7.12 14.71
C PRO A 208 10.96 -5.70 14.47
N SER A 209 11.24 -5.03 15.60
CA SER A 209 11.42 -3.59 15.67
C SER A 209 12.34 -3.15 14.53
N LEU A 210 12.20 -1.91 14.04
CA LEU A 210 13.14 -1.38 13.04
C LEU A 210 14.59 -1.44 13.57
N ALA A 211 14.75 -1.69 14.87
CA ALA A 211 15.97 -2.01 15.59
C ALA A 211 16.45 -3.47 15.48
N LEU A 212 15.56 -4.47 15.57
CA LEU A 212 15.90 -5.89 15.43
C LEU A 212 16.08 -6.29 13.96
N LEU A 213 15.67 -5.43 13.06
CA LEU A 213 15.92 -5.56 11.65
C LEU A 213 17.20 -4.75 11.35
N PRO A 214 18.33 -5.40 11.00
CA PRO A 214 19.57 -4.74 10.57
C PRO A 214 19.40 -4.05 9.22
N TRP A 215 18.27 -3.36 9.00
CA TRP A 215 17.71 -3.03 7.70
C TRP A 215 17.71 -1.53 7.47
N TYR A 216 17.88 -0.69 8.51
CA TYR A 216 17.79 0.78 8.43
C TYR A 216 18.97 1.50 9.09
N GLU A 217 19.92 0.76 9.67
CA GLU A 217 21.18 1.27 10.20
C GLU A 217 22.31 0.69 9.33
N GLN A 218 23.12 1.57 8.73
CA GLN A 218 24.13 1.17 7.74
C GLN A 218 25.18 0.23 8.34
N GLU A 219 25.63 0.51 9.56
CA GLU A 219 26.62 -0.30 10.26
C GLU A 219 26.13 -1.74 10.46
N VAL A 220 24.88 -1.90 10.88
CA VAL A 220 24.29 -3.23 11.12
C VAL A 220 24.05 -3.97 9.79
N ILE A 221 23.79 -3.26 8.69
CA ILE A 221 23.73 -3.87 7.34
C ILE A 221 25.11 -4.40 6.93
N GLU A 222 26.17 -3.62 7.15
CA GLU A 222 27.54 -4.02 6.80
C GLU A 222 28.01 -5.20 7.66
N GLU A 223 27.70 -5.20 8.96
CA GLU A 223 27.96 -6.34 9.84
C GLU A 223 27.16 -7.59 9.39
N ALA A 224 25.88 -7.43 9.10
CA ALA A 224 25.06 -8.54 8.61
C ALA A 224 25.53 -9.05 7.24
N TYR A 225 26.02 -8.16 6.37
CA TYR A 225 26.55 -8.48 5.06
C TYR A 225 27.87 -9.24 5.15
N THR A 226 28.82 -8.76 5.97
CA THR A 226 30.09 -9.43 6.21
C THR A 226 29.90 -10.80 6.86
N HIS A 227 29.01 -10.92 7.84
CA HIS A 227 28.63 -12.21 8.41
C HIS A 227 27.99 -13.14 7.36
N ALA A 228 27.06 -12.64 6.55
CA ALA A 228 26.44 -13.44 5.50
C ALA A 228 27.45 -13.89 4.43
N LEU A 229 28.44 -13.05 4.10
CA LEU A 229 29.53 -13.36 3.19
C LEU A 229 30.44 -14.44 3.77
N TYR A 230 30.82 -14.33 5.05
CA TYR A 230 31.61 -15.35 5.75
C TYR A 230 30.89 -16.71 5.75
N VAL A 231 29.60 -16.73 6.11
CA VAL A 231 28.78 -17.94 6.06
C VAL A 231 28.73 -18.51 4.64
N LEU A 232 28.55 -17.67 3.63
CA LEU A 232 28.54 -18.09 2.22
C LEU A 232 29.88 -18.72 1.79
N PHE A 233 31.01 -18.21 2.27
CA PHE A 233 32.35 -18.78 2.03
C PHE A 233 32.64 -20.03 2.87
N ALA A 234 32.13 -20.13 4.09
CA ALA A 234 32.30 -21.29 4.95
C ALA A 234 31.62 -22.55 4.35
N PHE A 235 30.49 -22.40 3.65
CA PHE A 235 29.80 -23.51 3.01
C PHE A 235 30.63 -24.28 1.96
N PRO A 236 31.23 -23.66 0.92
CA PRO A 236 32.06 -24.39 -0.04
C PRO A 236 33.33 -24.96 0.62
N VAL A 237 33.93 -24.27 1.60
CA VAL A 237 35.09 -24.79 2.33
C VAL A 237 34.71 -26.04 3.15
N GLY A 238 33.61 -25.98 3.90
CA GLY A 238 33.10 -27.11 4.68
C GLY A 238 32.73 -28.30 3.79
N LEU A 239 32.12 -28.05 2.63
CA LEU A 239 31.85 -29.09 1.63
C LEU A 239 33.14 -29.72 1.12
N LEU A 240 34.14 -28.91 0.75
CA LEU A 240 35.43 -29.40 0.26
C LEU A 240 36.15 -30.25 1.30
N VAL A 241 36.22 -29.79 2.56
CA VAL A 241 36.78 -30.58 3.67
C VAL A 241 36.04 -31.89 3.86
N THR A 242 34.71 -31.88 3.82
CA THR A 242 33.88 -33.08 3.95
C THR A 242 34.11 -34.05 2.79
N VAL A 243 34.21 -33.54 1.56
CA VAL A 243 34.51 -34.35 0.37
C VAL A 243 35.89 -34.98 0.50
N VAL A 244 36.93 -34.24 0.88
CA VAL A 244 38.29 -34.79 1.06
C VAL A 244 38.30 -35.91 2.12
N ILE A 245 37.66 -35.70 3.27
CA ILE A 245 37.55 -36.72 4.32
C ILE A 245 36.79 -37.95 3.81
N LEU A 246 35.68 -37.76 3.08
CA LEU A 246 34.89 -38.84 2.51
C LEU A 246 35.68 -39.61 1.45
N SER A 247 36.44 -38.93 0.59
CA SER A 247 37.28 -39.54 -0.44
C SER A 247 38.41 -40.38 0.16
N LEU A 248 39.09 -39.87 1.19
CA LEU A 248 40.17 -40.59 1.87
C LEU A 248 39.68 -41.82 2.64
N SER A 249 38.49 -41.74 3.26
CA SER A 249 37.93 -42.83 4.06
C SER A 249 37.28 -43.95 3.23
N MET A 250 36.79 -43.64 2.02
CA MET A 250 36.01 -44.58 1.19
C MET A 250 36.69 -44.93 -0.13
N LEU A 251 38.00 -44.71 -0.24
CA LEU A 251 38.76 -44.98 -1.46
C LEU A 251 38.63 -46.46 -1.86
N GLY A 252 38.07 -46.72 -3.04
CA GLY A 252 37.84 -48.07 -3.57
C GLY A 252 36.46 -48.68 -3.26
N SER A 253 35.61 -48.02 -2.47
CA SER A 253 34.25 -48.47 -2.20
C SER A 253 33.27 -48.10 -3.31
N VAL A 254 32.43 -49.05 -3.74
CA VAL A 254 31.35 -48.83 -4.73
C VAL A 254 30.26 -47.87 -4.20
N LEU A 255 30.16 -47.70 -2.88
CA LEU A 255 29.19 -46.79 -2.24
C LEU A 255 29.60 -45.31 -2.31
N TYR A 256 30.87 -45.01 -2.58
CA TYR A 256 31.40 -43.65 -2.63
C TYR A 256 30.60 -42.67 -3.52
N PRO A 257 30.31 -42.96 -4.80
CA PRO A 257 29.58 -42.03 -5.66
C PRO A 257 28.16 -41.73 -5.15
N TYR A 258 27.49 -42.71 -4.54
CA TYR A 258 26.15 -42.52 -3.98
C TYR A 258 26.16 -41.63 -2.74
N LEU A 259 27.14 -41.82 -1.84
CA LEU A 259 27.31 -40.97 -0.66
C LEU A 259 27.69 -39.53 -1.04
N LEU A 260 28.56 -39.37 -2.04
CA LEU A 260 28.93 -38.05 -2.55
C LEU A 260 27.72 -37.33 -3.15
N ALA A 261 26.91 -38.02 -3.96
CA ALA A 261 25.68 -37.45 -4.52
C ALA A 261 24.68 -37.07 -3.41
N GLY A 262 24.50 -37.94 -2.40
CA GLY A 262 23.66 -37.66 -1.24
C GLY A 262 24.13 -36.43 -0.46
N LEU A 263 25.43 -36.30 -0.21
CA LEU A 263 26.03 -35.13 0.44
C LEU A 263 25.72 -33.85 -0.33
N ILE A 264 25.90 -33.83 -1.65
CA ILE A 264 25.62 -32.66 -2.50
C ILE A 264 24.14 -32.29 -2.43
N ILE A 265 23.23 -33.27 -2.54
CA ILE A 265 21.78 -33.04 -2.48
C ILE A 265 21.37 -32.44 -1.13
N VAL A 266 21.92 -32.94 -0.03
CA VAL A 266 21.65 -32.41 1.31
C VAL A 266 22.27 -31.02 1.49
N TRP A 267 23.44 -30.76 0.91
CA TRP A 267 24.16 -29.48 1.05
C TRP A 267 23.53 -28.33 0.24
N ALA A 268 23.05 -28.62 -0.97
CA ALA A 268 22.48 -27.65 -1.89
C ALA A 268 21.41 -26.70 -1.28
N PRO A 269 20.40 -27.17 -0.52
CA PRO A 269 19.42 -26.27 0.10
C PRO A 269 20.02 -25.32 1.13
N PHE A 270 21.07 -25.72 1.86
CA PHE A 270 21.75 -24.83 2.82
C PHE A 270 22.54 -23.75 2.09
N ALA A 271 23.34 -24.13 1.08
CA ALA A 271 24.07 -23.18 0.25
C ALA A 271 23.11 -22.20 -0.46
N PHE A 272 21.98 -22.69 -0.98
CA PHE A 272 20.97 -21.85 -1.61
C PHE A 272 20.30 -20.88 -0.63
N ARG A 273 20.00 -21.31 0.60
CA ARG A 273 19.48 -20.43 1.66
C ARG A 273 20.50 -19.35 2.04
N ALA A 274 21.77 -19.72 2.20
CA ALA A 274 22.85 -18.78 2.48
C ALA A 274 23.02 -17.75 1.36
N PHE A 275 23.03 -18.21 0.10
CA PHE A 275 23.09 -17.34 -1.08
C PHE A 275 21.88 -16.39 -1.16
N ARG A 276 20.66 -16.87 -0.90
CA ARG A 276 19.46 -16.01 -0.87
C ARG A 276 19.56 -14.94 0.21
N ARG A 277 20.02 -15.30 1.42
CA ARG A 277 20.21 -14.35 2.53
C ARG A 277 21.28 -13.31 2.18
N TRP A 278 22.43 -13.75 1.65
CA TRP A 278 23.50 -12.84 1.19
C TRP A 278 22.99 -11.90 0.09
N ARG A 279 22.27 -12.41 -0.92
CA ARG A 279 21.71 -11.59 -2.00
C ARG A 279 20.68 -10.59 -1.49
N GLU A 280 19.85 -10.98 -0.53
CA GLU A 280 18.87 -10.09 0.08
C GLU A 280 19.54 -8.94 0.83
N ILE A 281 20.54 -9.25 1.67
CA ILE A 281 21.31 -8.22 2.41
C ILE A 281 22.14 -7.36 1.44
N GLY A 282 22.75 -7.98 0.42
CA GLY A 282 23.51 -7.28 -0.62
C GLY A 282 22.67 -6.30 -1.42
N GLY A 283 21.41 -6.65 -1.74
CA GLY A 283 20.47 -5.73 -2.38
C GLY A 283 20.14 -4.51 -1.51
N ARG A 284 20.15 -4.67 -0.19
CA ARG A 284 19.90 -3.58 0.76
C ARG A 284 21.11 -2.68 0.93
N ARG A 285 22.30 -3.28 1.05
CA ARG A 285 23.57 -2.57 1.00
C ARG A 285 23.69 -1.74 -0.28
N LEU A 286 23.36 -2.35 -1.41
CA LEU A 286 23.36 -1.64 -2.69
C LEU A 286 22.34 -0.49 -2.72
N ALA A 287 21.14 -0.68 -2.15
CA ALA A 287 20.16 0.40 -2.03
C ALA A 287 20.67 1.57 -1.18
N ALA A 288 21.38 1.30 -0.09
CA ALA A 288 22.02 2.34 0.73
C ALA A 288 23.15 3.07 -0.03
N LEU A 289 23.98 2.32 -0.77
CA LEU A 289 25.10 2.89 -1.55
C LEU A 289 24.65 3.68 -2.78
N LEU A 290 23.56 3.27 -3.43
CA LEU A 290 22.99 3.94 -4.60
C LEU A 290 22.00 5.03 -4.25
N ALA A 291 21.73 5.26 -2.96
CA ALA A 291 20.82 6.29 -2.54
C ALA A 291 21.35 7.68 -2.90
N THR A 292 20.47 8.52 -3.40
CA THR A 292 20.72 9.93 -3.65
C THR A 292 20.20 10.74 -2.48
N GLU A 293 20.92 11.79 -2.10
CA GLU A 293 20.47 12.75 -1.09
C GLU A 293 19.03 13.22 -1.38
N CYS A 294 18.15 13.10 -0.38
CA CYS A 294 16.76 13.49 -0.48
C CYS A 294 16.43 14.40 0.70
N ASN A 295 16.26 15.70 0.42
CA ASN A 295 15.90 16.69 1.43
C ASN A 295 14.49 17.25 1.15
N PRO A 296 13.44 16.72 1.78
CA PRO A 296 12.07 17.19 1.56
C PRO A 296 11.95 18.67 1.91
N VAL A 297 11.22 19.44 1.09
CA VAL A 297 11.03 20.86 1.35
C VAL A 297 10.05 21.04 2.51
N PRO A 298 10.46 21.65 3.64
CA PRO A 298 9.56 21.92 4.76
C PRO A 298 8.42 22.86 4.33
N GLY A 299 7.21 22.65 4.85
CA GLY A 299 6.05 23.50 4.56
C GLY A 299 5.40 23.29 3.19
N LYS A 300 5.92 22.41 2.33
CA LYS A 300 5.23 22.06 1.08
C LYS A 300 3.96 21.27 1.41
N ASN A 301 2.80 21.79 0.99
CA ASN A 301 1.48 21.21 1.27
C ASN A 301 1.15 19.93 0.47
N ALA A 302 2.14 19.28 -0.15
CA ALA A 302 1.97 18.09 -0.97
C ALA A 302 2.82 16.94 -0.43
N PHE A 303 2.37 15.71 -0.67
CA PHE A 303 3.18 14.52 -0.40
C PHE A 303 4.43 14.55 -1.27
N GLN A 304 5.59 14.29 -0.68
CA GLN A 304 6.86 14.22 -1.40
C GLN A 304 7.39 12.79 -1.31
N PRO A 305 7.80 12.15 -2.41
CA PRO A 305 8.44 10.86 -2.36
C PRO A 305 9.79 11.01 -1.64
N VAL A 306 10.08 10.07 -0.74
CA VAL A 306 11.33 10.04 0.01
C VAL A 306 11.93 8.65 -0.04
N ASP A 307 13.25 8.59 0.04
CA ASP A 307 13.99 7.37 0.30
C ASP A 307 14.67 7.47 1.65
N TRP A 308 14.59 6.41 2.46
CA TRP A 308 15.16 6.35 3.80
C TRP A 308 16.64 6.71 3.82
N TRP A 309 17.42 6.11 2.92
CA TRP A 309 18.85 6.35 2.85
C TRP A 309 19.15 7.75 2.30
N GLY A 310 18.33 8.22 1.36
CA GLY A 310 18.38 9.60 0.89
C GLY A 310 18.18 10.63 2.01
N LEU A 311 17.29 10.36 2.98
CA LEU A 311 17.10 11.20 4.16
C LEU A 311 18.35 11.16 5.07
N LEU A 312 18.94 9.99 5.32
CA LEU A 312 20.16 9.91 6.14
C LEU A 312 21.33 10.65 5.50
N LEU A 313 21.51 10.50 4.18
CA LEU A 313 22.52 11.24 3.41
C LEU A 313 22.28 12.75 3.44
N ALA A 314 21.03 13.19 3.54
CA ALA A 314 20.68 14.60 3.71
C ALA A 314 20.94 15.12 5.13
N GLY A 315 21.57 14.34 6.01
CA GLY A 315 21.95 14.74 7.36
C GLY A 315 20.82 14.67 8.39
N TYR A 316 19.81 13.83 8.17
CA TYR A 316 18.83 13.51 9.21
C TYR A 316 19.39 12.42 10.13
N GLU A 317 19.36 12.68 11.43
CA GLU A 317 19.80 11.73 12.47
C GLU A 317 18.63 10.90 12.97
N VAL A 318 18.84 9.60 13.16
CA VAL A 318 17.77 8.68 13.59
C VAL A 318 17.79 8.53 15.10
N ARG A 319 16.73 8.97 15.77
CA ARG A 319 16.52 8.76 17.21
C ARG A 319 15.35 7.82 17.47
N ARG A 320 15.44 7.10 18.58
CA ARG A 320 14.34 6.30 19.15
C ARG A 320 13.87 6.99 20.43
N PRO A 321 12.58 7.31 20.57
CA PRO A 321 12.08 7.77 21.85
C PRO A 321 12.17 6.62 22.86
N GLU A 322 12.74 6.90 24.04
CA GLU A 322 12.87 5.92 25.12
C GLU A 322 11.50 5.61 25.72
N ASP A 323 10.70 6.65 25.96
CA ASP A 323 9.36 6.57 26.54
C ASP A 323 8.28 7.02 25.56
N SER A 324 7.03 6.74 25.93
CA SER A 324 5.87 7.27 25.21
C SER A 324 5.75 8.77 25.46
N LEU A 325 5.57 9.55 24.41
CA LEU A 325 5.27 10.98 24.52
C LEU A 325 3.84 11.15 25.02
N LYS A 326 3.62 12.10 25.92
CA LYS A 326 2.33 12.36 26.56
C LYS A 326 2.01 13.84 26.55
N ASP A 327 0.83 14.18 26.07
CA ASP A 327 0.23 15.51 26.20
C ASP A 327 -0.92 15.43 27.19
N GLU A 328 -0.69 15.92 28.41
CA GLU A 328 -1.67 15.94 29.50
C GLU A 328 -2.89 16.80 29.17
N ARG A 329 -2.70 17.93 28.49
CA ARG A 329 -3.78 18.86 28.11
C ARG A 329 -4.75 18.21 27.14
N TRP A 330 -4.21 17.39 26.24
CA TRP A 330 -5.00 16.64 25.27
C TRP A 330 -5.29 15.22 25.70
N LYS A 331 -4.83 14.75 26.87
CA LYS A 331 -4.88 13.34 27.32
C LYS A 331 -4.57 12.36 26.18
N LEU A 332 -3.49 12.68 25.47
CA LEU A 332 -3.05 11.94 24.30
C LEU A 332 -1.68 11.38 24.59
N SER A 333 -1.49 10.09 24.31
CA SER A 333 -0.19 9.45 24.41
C SER A 333 0.18 8.71 23.14
N GLY A 334 1.47 8.50 22.90
CA GLY A 334 1.93 7.76 21.73
C GLY A 334 3.44 7.69 21.65
N LYS A 335 3.95 6.60 21.08
CA LYS A 335 5.39 6.36 20.92
C LYS A 335 5.74 6.24 19.44
N PRO A 336 6.24 7.30 18.79
CA PRO A 336 6.69 7.19 17.41
C PRO A 336 7.84 6.17 17.32
N ARG A 337 7.82 5.32 16.29
CA ARG A 337 8.79 4.22 16.19
C ARG A 337 10.23 4.73 15.97
N ARG A 338 10.35 5.83 15.24
CA ARG A 338 11.58 6.57 14.95
C ARG A 338 11.24 8.05 14.80
N ILE A 339 12.19 8.88 15.15
CA ILE A 339 12.19 10.32 14.90
C ILE A 339 13.45 10.62 14.08
N LEU A 340 13.30 11.41 13.03
CA LEU A 340 14.41 11.96 12.26
C LEU A 340 14.67 13.40 12.70
N ASP A 341 15.81 13.63 13.35
CA ASP A 341 16.19 14.94 13.85
C ASP A 341 17.10 15.65 12.82
N LYS A 342 16.84 16.93 12.55
CA LYS A 342 17.68 17.78 11.69
C LYS A 342 17.54 19.25 12.09
N GLY A 343 18.55 19.78 12.77
CA GLY A 343 18.51 21.14 13.31
C GLY A 343 17.44 21.29 14.38
N THR A 344 16.46 22.16 14.15
CA THR A 344 15.30 22.37 15.06
C THR A 344 14.09 21.50 14.72
N MET A 345 14.23 20.62 13.72
CA MET A 345 13.13 19.76 13.26
C MET A 345 13.26 18.35 13.83
N SER A 346 12.12 17.79 14.22
CA SER A 346 11.99 16.40 14.65
C SER A 346 10.82 15.77 13.90
N ILE A 347 11.10 14.81 13.02
CA ILE A 347 10.14 14.28 12.05
C ILE A 347 9.76 12.85 12.44
N PRO A 348 8.51 12.58 12.83
CA PRO A 348 8.11 11.22 13.17
C PRO A 348 8.05 10.34 11.92
N VAL A 349 8.49 9.09 12.06
CA VAL A 349 8.48 8.09 10.99
C VAL A 349 7.57 6.93 11.37
N HIS A 350 6.62 6.63 10.49
CA HIS A 350 5.71 5.50 10.60
C HIS A 350 5.95 4.54 9.42
N ARG A 351 5.78 3.24 9.64
CA ARG A 351 5.95 2.22 8.60
C ARG A 351 4.65 1.46 8.40
N ILE A 352 4.19 1.35 7.16
CA ILE A 352 3.04 0.52 6.81
C ILE A 352 3.50 -0.86 6.31
N ARG A 353 2.69 -1.90 6.49
CA ARG A 353 3.05 -3.28 6.10
C ARG A 353 3.10 -3.50 4.58
N LYS A 354 2.31 -2.74 3.82
CA LYS A 354 2.20 -2.92 2.37
C LYS A 354 3.42 -2.31 1.67
N PRO A 355 4.05 -3.01 0.72
CA PRO A 355 5.23 -2.50 0.00
C PRO A 355 4.91 -1.31 -0.89
N GLU A 356 3.65 -1.22 -1.33
CA GLU A 356 3.11 -0.13 -2.12
C GLU A 356 1.61 0.00 -1.79
N GLY A 357 1.05 1.18 -2.01
CA GLY A 357 -0.38 1.42 -1.87
C GLY A 357 -0.71 2.87 -1.46
N PRO A 358 -2.00 3.23 -1.50
CA PRO A 358 -2.42 4.56 -1.07
C PRO A 358 -2.20 4.74 0.44
N ILE A 359 -1.78 5.94 0.82
CA ILE A 359 -1.76 6.36 2.22
C ILE A 359 -3.21 6.56 2.66
N LEU A 360 -3.66 5.71 3.57
CA LEU A 360 -5.02 5.76 4.10
C LEU A 360 -5.17 6.88 5.15
N PRO A 361 -6.40 7.39 5.37
CA PRO A 361 -6.66 8.42 6.37
C PRO A 361 -6.15 8.08 7.78
N GLN A 362 -6.23 6.82 8.20
CA GLN A 362 -5.71 6.37 9.50
C GLN A 362 -4.20 6.61 9.65
N HIS A 363 -3.42 6.43 8.57
CA HIS A 363 -1.97 6.64 8.63
C HIS A 363 -1.66 8.13 8.79
N ILE A 364 -2.40 9.00 8.08
CA ILE A 364 -2.29 10.46 8.19
C ILE A 364 -2.60 10.89 9.62
N VAL A 365 -3.74 10.48 10.17
CA VAL A 365 -4.14 10.82 11.54
C VAL A 365 -3.11 10.36 12.55
N ARG A 366 -2.57 9.13 12.42
CA ARG A 366 -1.53 8.61 13.31
C ARG A 366 -0.27 9.48 13.30
N VAL A 367 0.25 9.81 12.12
CA VAL A 367 1.49 10.59 12.05
C VAL A 367 1.28 12.04 12.48
N MET A 368 0.10 12.62 12.26
CA MET A 368 -0.25 13.93 12.79
C MET A 368 -0.33 13.93 14.32
N ALA A 369 -0.85 12.85 14.93
CA ALA A 369 -0.81 12.68 16.37
C ALA A 369 0.64 12.67 16.90
N HIS A 370 1.56 11.98 16.21
CA HIS A 370 2.97 12.01 16.59
C HIS A 370 3.64 13.38 16.37
N CYS A 371 3.33 14.09 15.29
CA CYS A 371 3.82 15.46 15.10
C CYS A 371 3.35 16.37 16.24
N HIS A 372 2.07 16.28 16.62
CA HIS A 372 1.50 17.03 17.75
C HIS A 372 2.22 16.70 19.06
N LEU A 373 2.42 15.41 19.36
CA LEU A 373 3.13 14.99 20.57
C LEU A 373 4.56 15.53 20.60
N ILE A 374 5.33 15.41 19.51
CA ILE A 374 6.70 15.94 19.44
C ILE A 374 6.73 17.46 19.66
N GLU A 375 5.83 18.20 19.00
CA GLU A 375 5.74 19.66 19.12
C GLU A 375 5.40 20.09 20.55
N THR A 376 4.52 19.36 21.24
CA THR A 376 4.05 19.71 22.60
C THR A 376 5.00 19.26 23.70
N THR A 377 5.62 18.09 23.57
CA THR A 377 6.49 17.52 24.61
C THR A 377 7.94 17.93 24.48
N GLU A 378 8.46 17.99 23.24
CA GLU A 378 9.87 18.28 22.98
C GLU A 378 10.09 19.74 22.53
N GLY A 379 9.02 20.47 22.15
CA GLY A 379 9.12 21.83 21.62
C GLY A 379 9.77 21.91 20.22
N ALA A 380 10.00 20.77 19.57
CA ALA A 380 10.63 20.67 18.27
C ALA A 380 9.62 20.90 17.14
N ASN A 381 10.08 21.44 16.01
CA ASN A 381 9.21 21.70 14.86
C ASN A 381 8.99 20.42 14.04
N SER A 382 7.74 20.04 13.79
CA SER A 382 7.38 18.87 12.96
C SER A 382 6.66 19.30 11.67
N PRO A 383 7.34 19.90 10.68
CA PRO A 383 6.68 20.43 9.47
C PRO A 383 6.03 19.35 8.60
N PHE A 384 6.46 18.10 8.74
CA PHE A 384 5.88 16.94 8.09
C PHE A 384 6.18 15.68 8.91
N ALA A 385 5.60 14.56 8.52
CA ALA A 385 5.97 13.23 8.96
C ALA A 385 6.39 12.36 7.76
N VAL A 386 7.02 11.22 8.01
CA VAL A 386 7.37 10.26 6.96
C VAL A 386 6.60 8.95 7.15
N ILE A 387 5.98 8.46 6.08
CA ILE A 387 5.42 7.10 6.02
C ILE A 387 6.26 6.25 5.08
N LEU A 388 6.92 5.23 5.62
CA LEU A 388 7.68 4.23 4.88
C LEU A 388 6.79 3.06 4.46
N PHE A 389 6.97 2.58 3.24
CA PHE A 389 6.29 1.40 2.75
C PHE A 389 7.00 0.10 3.18
N GLY A 390 6.24 -0.96 3.36
CA GLY A 390 6.71 -2.19 3.99
C GLY A 390 7.70 -2.96 3.13
N ASN A 391 8.86 -3.31 3.69
CA ASN A 391 9.92 -4.03 2.95
C ASN A 391 10.52 -3.21 1.80
N THR A 392 10.33 -1.89 1.81
CA THR A 392 11.01 -0.97 0.92
C THR A 392 11.70 0.12 1.75
N TYR A 393 12.62 0.84 1.11
CA TYR A 393 13.23 2.06 1.66
C TYR A 393 12.49 3.32 1.21
N LYS A 394 11.47 3.13 0.37
CA LYS A 394 10.67 4.21 -0.18
C LYS A 394 9.58 4.60 0.81
N GLY A 395 9.25 5.88 0.81
CA GLY A 395 8.18 6.44 1.58
C GLY A 395 7.63 7.70 0.95
N MET A 396 6.73 8.33 1.69
CA MET A 396 6.11 9.60 1.31
C MET A 396 6.06 10.50 2.54
N THR A 397 6.29 11.79 2.36
CA THR A 397 6.03 12.77 3.42
C THR A 397 4.54 13.03 3.56
N VAL A 398 4.08 13.23 4.78
CA VAL A 398 2.74 13.73 5.10
C VAL A 398 2.89 15.13 5.67
N PRO A 399 2.47 16.18 4.95
CA PRO A 399 2.69 17.55 5.41
C PRO A 399 1.83 17.85 6.64
N ASN A 400 2.40 18.54 7.62
CA ASN A 400 1.70 18.93 8.84
C ASN A 400 0.88 20.21 8.63
N THR A 401 -0.03 20.16 7.65
CA THR A 401 -0.88 21.28 7.27
C THR A 401 -2.01 21.49 8.30
N PRO A 402 -2.58 22.70 8.38
CA PRO A 402 -3.76 22.95 9.23
C PRO A 402 -4.92 22.00 8.93
N GLU A 403 -5.10 21.59 7.68
CA GLU A 403 -6.15 20.64 7.28
C GLU A 403 -5.91 19.24 7.88
N ASN A 404 -4.68 18.73 7.81
CA ASN A 404 -4.36 17.42 8.39
C ASN A 404 -4.43 17.45 9.92
N ARG A 405 -4.05 18.57 10.55
CA ARG A 405 -4.26 18.81 11.99
C ARG A 405 -5.75 18.80 12.36
N GLU A 406 -6.60 19.51 11.61
CA GLU A 406 -8.05 19.53 11.85
C GLU A 406 -8.66 18.12 11.75
N ARG A 407 -8.23 17.32 10.76
CA ARG A 407 -8.66 15.91 10.63
C ARG A 407 -8.28 15.08 11.84
N PHE A 408 -7.07 15.26 12.35
CA PHE A 408 -6.59 14.60 13.56
C PHE A 408 -7.38 15.00 14.80
N TYR A 409 -7.59 16.29 15.05
CA TYR A 409 -8.37 16.76 16.20
C TYR A 409 -9.83 16.30 16.14
N THR A 410 -10.45 16.37 14.95
CA THR A 410 -11.79 15.82 14.73
C THR A 410 -11.84 14.32 15.02
N ALA A 411 -10.78 13.58 14.67
CA ALA A 411 -10.70 12.16 14.96
C ALA A 411 -10.58 11.89 16.47
N ILE A 412 -9.80 12.68 17.23
CA ILE A 412 -9.72 12.60 18.69
C ILE A 412 -11.09 12.78 19.33
N GLU A 413 -11.78 13.87 19.01
CA GLU A 413 -13.10 14.19 19.60
C GLU A 413 -14.10 13.06 19.38
N ARG A 414 -14.15 12.54 18.15
CA ARG A 414 -15.04 11.41 17.80
C ARG A 414 -14.63 10.11 18.49
N THR A 415 -13.34 9.86 18.63
CA THR A 415 -12.83 8.67 19.32
C THR A 415 -13.25 8.69 20.78
N ARG A 416 -13.09 9.83 21.46
CA ARG A 416 -13.52 10.01 22.85
C ARG A 416 -15.02 9.84 23.04
N ALA A 417 -15.81 10.50 22.20
CA ALA A 417 -17.26 10.37 22.23
C ALA A 417 -17.68 8.90 22.09
N ALA A 418 -17.08 8.18 21.14
CA ALA A 418 -17.37 6.76 20.94
C ALA A 418 -16.94 5.87 22.11
N ILE A 419 -15.81 6.17 22.78
CA ILE A 419 -15.38 5.45 23.98
C ILE A 419 -16.38 5.68 25.12
N THR A 420 -16.75 6.94 25.40
CA THR A 420 -17.72 7.29 26.45
C THR A 420 -19.10 6.66 26.18
N GLU A 421 -19.60 6.72 24.95
CA GLU A 421 -20.87 6.06 24.56
C GLU A 421 -20.81 4.53 24.74
N SER A 422 -19.65 3.93 24.45
CA SER A 422 -19.41 2.49 24.60
C SER A 422 -19.35 2.07 26.07
N ASP A 423 -18.67 2.84 26.91
CA ASP A 423 -18.53 2.55 28.35
C ASP A 423 -19.87 2.70 29.10
N ASN A 424 -20.71 3.65 28.70
CA ASN A 424 -22.06 3.80 29.24
C ASN A 424 -23.03 2.67 28.80
N GLY A 425 -22.61 1.80 27.87
CA GLY A 425 -23.46 0.74 27.31
C GLY A 425 -24.62 1.26 26.44
N GLU A 426 -24.64 2.55 26.14
CA GLU A 426 -25.76 3.24 25.47
C GLU A 426 -25.82 2.94 23.98
N ARG A 427 -24.67 2.69 23.34
CA ARG A 427 -24.61 2.52 21.89
C ARG A 427 -23.45 1.66 21.43
N GLN A 428 -23.75 0.58 20.69
CA GLN A 428 -22.72 -0.08 19.91
C GLN A 428 -22.35 0.80 18.70
N PRO A 429 -21.05 0.95 18.39
CA PRO A 429 -20.63 1.66 17.19
C PRO A 429 -21.27 1.04 15.93
N PRO A 430 -21.70 1.87 14.97
CA PRO A 430 -22.31 1.38 13.74
C PRO A 430 -21.34 0.47 12.99
N GLU A 431 -21.89 -0.43 12.17
CA GLU A 431 -21.08 -1.22 11.25
C GLU A 431 -20.33 -0.27 10.29
N PRO A 432 -19.07 -0.60 9.92
CA PRO A 432 -18.34 0.21 8.96
C PRO A 432 -19.08 0.28 7.62
N ILE A 433 -19.28 1.50 7.13
CA ILE A 433 -20.05 1.81 5.90
C ILE A 433 -19.43 1.10 4.68
N THR A 434 -18.10 1.01 4.64
CA THR A 434 -17.37 0.33 3.58
C THR A 434 -17.27 -1.16 3.91
N GLY A 435 -18.09 -1.98 3.26
CA GLY A 435 -18.10 -3.44 3.48
C GLY A 435 -16.74 -4.14 3.27
N ASN A 436 -15.80 -3.49 2.58
CA ASN A 436 -14.45 -4.00 2.37
C ASN A 436 -13.46 -3.60 3.48
N ALA A 437 -13.77 -2.68 4.38
CA ALA A 437 -12.85 -2.30 5.47
C ALA A 437 -12.52 -3.52 6.34
N CYS A 438 -13.50 -4.38 6.62
CA CYS A 438 -13.30 -5.57 7.44
C CYS A 438 -12.63 -6.75 6.72
N SER A 439 -12.36 -6.66 5.41
CA SER A 439 -11.82 -7.80 4.66
C SER A 439 -10.44 -8.24 5.14
N ALA A 440 -9.64 -7.28 5.63
CA ALA A 440 -8.28 -7.46 6.13
C ALA A 440 -8.04 -6.84 7.52
N CYS A 441 -9.11 -6.53 8.26
CA CYS A 441 -9.02 -5.99 9.62
C CYS A 441 -8.53 -7.08 10.59
N HIS A 442 -7.50 -6.77 11.38
CA HIS A 442 -6.91 -7.72 12.31
C HIS A 442 -7.88 -8.10 13.46
N PHE A 443 -8.70 -7.17 13.96
CA PHE A 443 -9.75 -7.48 14.94
C PHE A 443 -10.89 -8.36 14.40
N GLY A 444 -11.09 -8.37 13.08
CA GLY A 444 -12.05 -9.25 12.43
C GLY A 444 -11.48 -10.59 12.01
N HIS A 445 -10.22 -10.86 12.37
CA HIS A 445 -9.52 -12.06 11.95
C HIS A 445 -10.09 -13.29 12.65
N PRO A 446 -10.53 -14.31 11.91
CA PRO A 446 -11.07 -15.52 12.53
C PRO A 446 -9.96 -16.31 13.22
N ARG A 447 -10.15 -16.63 14.51
CA ARG A 447 -9.25 -17.45 15.33
C ARG A 447 -9.93 -18.76 15.75
N PRO A 448 -9.23 -19.89 15.76
CA PRO A 448 -9.78 -21.15 16.26
C PRO A 448 -10.04 -21.04 17.77
N ILE A 449 -10.99 -21.83 18.28
CA ILE A 449 -11.29 -21.89 19.72
C ILE A 449 -10.15 -22.65 20.43
N ALA A 450 -9.05 -21.98 20.71
CA ALA A 450 -8.03 -22.44 21.64
C ALA A 450 -8.20 -21.67 22.96
N LEU A 451 -7.90 -22.30 24.10
CA LEU A 451 -8.18 -21.76 25.43
C LEU A 451 -7.45 -20.43 25.73
N GLU A 452 -6.36 -20.13 25.01
CA GLU A 452 -5.43 -19.05 25.31
C GLU A 452 -5.67 -17.77 24.50
N ASP A 453 -6.54 -17.79 23.48
CA ASP A 453 -6.64 -16.71 22.48
C ASP A 453 -7.87 -15.79 22.71
N LYS A 454 -8.22 -15.53 23.97
CA LYS A 454 -9.41 -14.73 24.32
C LYS A 454 -9.19 -13.24 24.04
N THR A 455 -10.25 -12.55 23.62
CA THR A 455 -10.22 -11.08 23.50
C THR A 455 -10.16 -10.46 24.89
N MET A 456 -9.22 -9.52 25.09
CA MET A 456 -9.03 -8.84 26.37
C MET A 456 -9.75 -7.48 26.35
N ARG A 457 -10.45 -7.17 27.45
CA ARG A 457 -11.11 -5.88 27.70
C ARG A 457 -10.68 -5.38 29.07
N TYR A 458 -9.94 -4.28 29.12
CA TYR A 458 -9.38 -3.69 30.34
C TYR A 458 -8.63 -4.70 31.22
N GLY A 459 -7.92 -5.64 30.59
CA GLY A 459 -7.19 -6.72 31.28
C GLY A 459 -8.04 -7.95 31.64
N GLU A 460 -9.34 -7.93 31.38
CA GLU A 460 -10.25 -9.07 31.62
C GLU A 460 -10.57 -9.82 30.31
N PRO A 461 -10.50 -11.16 30.28
CA PRO A 461 -10.84 -11.93 29.09
C PRO A 461 -12.36 -11.98 28.88
N LEU A 462 -12.81 -11.73 27.65
CA LEU A 462 -14.21 -11.90 27.24
C LEU A 462 -14.51 -13.35 26.84
N ASP A 463 -15.77 -13.76 27.01
CA ASP A 463 -16.24 -15.03 26.49
C ASP A 463 -16.36 -14.98 24.96
N PRO A 464 -15.81 -15.97 24.23
CA PRO A 464 -15.76 -15.93 22.78
C PRO A 464 -17.15 -16.13 22.18
N VAL A 465 -17.52 -15.28 21.23
CA VAL A 465 -18.74 -15.44 20.45
C VAL A 465 -18.47 -16.39 19.29
N LEU A 466 -19.09 -17.57 19.36
CA LEU A 466 -18.82 -18.64 18.43
C LEU A 466 -19.57 -18.45 17.11
N PHE A 467 -18.83 -18.37 16.02
CA PHE A 467 -19.37 -18.38 14.67
C PHE A 467 -19.09 -19.69 13.97
N HIS A 468 -20.07 -20.13 13.18
CA HIS A 468 -19.95 -21.32 12.35
C HIS A 468 -19.68 -20.95 10.89
N ASN A 469 -18.82 -21.74 10.24
CA ASN A 469 -18.65 -21.77 8.80
C ASN A 469 -18.36 -23.21 8.36
N GLY A 470 -19.42 -23.91 7.94
CA GLY A 470 -19.39 -25.36 7.76
C GLY A 470 -19.15 -26.07 9.10
N ARG A 471 -18.18 -27.00 9.13
CA ARG A 471 -17.79 -27.74 10.36
C ARG A 471 -16.82 -26.98 11.27
N LYS A 472 -16.31 -25.82 10.83
CA LYS A 472 -15.33 -25.05 11.59
C LYS A 472 -16.06 -24.04 12.48
N VAL A 473 -15.66 -24.02 13.74
CA VAL A 473 -16.09 -23.01 14.72
C VAL A 473 -14.90 -22.09 15.00
N PHE A 474 -15.16 -20.80 15.02
CA PHE A 474 -14.14 -19.77 15.22
C PHE A 474 -14.76 -18.56 15.93
N HIS A 475 -13.93 -17.67 16.42
CA HIS A 475 -14.32 -16.39 17.02
C HIS A 475 -13.38 -15.28 16.52
N CYS A 476 -13.63 -14.04 16.93
CA CYS A 476 -12.79 -12.87 16.60
C CYS A 476 -13.11 -11.71 17.56
N ASP A 477 -12.19 -10.76 17.76
CA ASP A 477 -12.37 -9.68 18.73
C ASP A 477 -13.62 -8.83 18.50
N CYS A 478 -13.90 -8.51 17.23
CA CYS A 478 -15.13 -7.83 16.85
C CYS A 478 -16.40 -8.63 17.20
N GLY A 479 -16.31 -9.96 17.14
CA GLY A 479 -17.37 -10.87 17.50
C GLY A 479 -17.58 -10.93 18.99
N ASP A 480 -16.49 -11.13 19.73
CA ASP A 480 -16.50 -11.31 21.17
C ASP A 480 -17.01 -10.05 21.87
N ARG A 481 -16.58 -8.87 21.40
CA ARG A 481 -16.97 -7.59 22.01
C ARG A 481 -18.32 -7.05 21.56
N PHE A 482 -18.70 -7.24 20.30
CA PHE A 482 -19.89 -6.59 19.71
C PHE A 482 -20.95 -7.57 19.21
N ASN A 483 -20.78 -8.88 19.45
CA ASN A 483 -21.63 -9.94 18.90
C ASN A 483 -21.82 -9.82 17.38
N TRP A 484 -20.75 -9.48 16.66
CA TRP A 484 -20.79 -9.19 15.23
C TRP A 484 -19.81 -10.03 14.42
N LYS A 485 -20.28 -10.62 13.31
CA LYS A 485 -19.46 -11.40 12.38
C LYS A 485 -18.94 -10.54 11.23
N PRO A 486 -17.69 -10.04 11.28
CA PRO A 486 -17.14 -9.22 10.20
C PRO A 486 -17.01 -9.99 8.89
N LYS A 487 -17.20 -9.29 7.77
CA LYS A 487 -17.02 -9.82 6.40
C LYS A 487 -15.52 -9.95 6.04
N HIS A 488 -14.77 -10.75 6.80
CA HIS A 488 -13.33 -10.94 6.60
C HIS A 488 -13.02 -11.95 5.47
N ASP A 489 -11.99 -11.69 4.66
CA ASP A 489 -11.56 -12.57 3.56
C ASP A 489 -11.17 -13.98 4.01
N ARG A 490 -10.54 -14.14 5.18
CA ARG A 490 -10.22 -15.46 5.73
C ARG A 490 -11.48 -16.23 6.09
N THR A 491 -12.48 -15.56 6.64
CA THR A 491 -13.80 -16.17 6.89
C THR A 491 -14.43 -16.66 5.60
N ARG A 492 -14.39 -15.85 4.52
CA ARG A 492 -14.85 -16.29 3.19
C ARG A 492 -14.08 -17.50 2.65
N LYS A 493 -12.75 -17.55 2.83
CA LYS A 493 -11.90 -18.66 2.38
C LYS A 493 -12.17 -19.97 3.15
N MET A 494 -12.50 -19.88 4.44
CA MET A 494 -12.83 -21.08 5.24
C MET A 494 -14.04 -21.85 4.70
N GLY A 495 -15.01 -21.16 4.10
CA GLY A 495 -16.23 -21.77 3.57
C GLY A 495 -16.05 -22.46 2.21
N LYS A 496 -14.93 -22.23 1.51
CA LYS A 496 -14.63 -22.84 0.21
C LYS A 496 -13.82 -24.14 0.31
N LEU A 497 -13.37 -24.50 1.52
CA LEU A 497 -12.44 -25.61 1.78
C LEU A 497 -13.11 -26.84 2.40
N GLY A 498 -14.44 -26.87 2.44
CA GLY A 498 -15.25 -28.01 2.84
C GLY A 498 -16.31 -28.28 1.78
#